data_AF-A0A378T6U4-F1
#
_entry.id   AF-A0A378T6U4-F1
#
_cell.length_a   1.000
_cell.length_b   1.000
_cell.length_c   1.000
_cell.angle_alpha   90.00
_cell.angle_beta   90.00
_cell.angle_gamma   90.00
#
_symmetry.space_group_name_H-M   'P 1'
#
loop_
_entity.id
_entity.type
_entity.pdbx_description
1 polymer ?
#
loop_
_entity_poly.entity_id
_entity_poly.type
_entity_poly.pdbx_seq_one_letter_code
_entity_poly.pdbx_strand_id
1 'polypeptide(L)'
;MQATERINLRTTPHMKAMIEKASRLMGVSMSHYIATTMYEKSLYLVNNAIAHDPNLVDALDLMSHAELWELTNKDNALIKSLLDTPTTPNDEMKALMAMHDKTLG
;
A
#
# COMPACT_ATOMS: atom_id res chain seq x y z
N MET A 1 16.25 -4.35 -6.88
CA MET A 1 16.13 -3.30 -5.86
C MET A 1 17.44 -3.26 -5.07
N GLN A 2 18.17 -2.14 -5.06
CA GLN A 2 19.36 -2.01 -4.21
C GLN A 2 18.92 -1.61 -2.79
N ALA A 3 19.49 -2.25 -1.77
CA ALA A 3 19.23 -1.91 -0.38
C ALA A 3 20.03 -0.66 0.00
N THR A 4 19.42 0.52 -0.13
CA THR A 4 20.03 1.82 0.19
C THR A 4 19.94 2.15 1.69
N GLU A 5 18.91 1.64 2.36
CA GLU A 5 18.62 1.94 3.76
C GLU A 5 19.28 0.96 4.74
N ARG A 6 19.62 1.44 5.94
CA ARG A 6 20.26 0.64 7.01
C ARG A 6 19.44 0.67 8.29
N ILE A 7 19.28 -0.50 8.92
CA ILE A 7 18.64 -0.65 10.24
C ILE A 7 19.72 -1.04 11.27
N ASN A 8 19.89 -0.22 12.32
CA ASN A 8 20.80 -0.51 13.42
C ASN A 8 20.04 -1.11 14.62
N LEU A 9 20.44 -2.31 15.05
CA LEU A 9 19.77 -3.06 16.12
C LEU A 9 20.73 -3.37 17.26
N ARG A 10 20.29 -3.15 18.49
CA ARG A 10 20.92 -3.71 19.70
C ARG A 10 20.02 -4.80 20.25
N THR A 11 20.63 -5.91 20.66
CA THR A 11 19.91 -7.09 21.12
C THR A 11 20.64 -7.76 22.28
N THR A 12 19.97 -8.69 22.97
CA THR A 12 20.58 -9.48 24.02
C THR A 12 21.36 -10.67 23.43
N PRO A 13 22.34 -11.24 24.15
CA PRO A 13 23.08 -12.42 23.69
C PRO A 13 22.16 -13.59 23.37
N HIS A 14 21.13 -13.80 24.20
CA HIS A 14 20.15 -14.87 24.01
C HIS A 14 19.37 -14.71 22.71
N MET A 15 18.86 -13.50 22.44
CA MET A 15 18.09 -13.21 21.23
C MET A 15 18.97 -13.31 19.98
N LYS A 16 20.21 -12.79 20.02
CA LYS A 16 21.19 -12.99 18.93
C LYS A 16 21.38 -14.48 18.62
N ALA A 17 21.63 -15.31 19.64
CA ALA A 17 21.88 -16.73 19.47
C ALA A 17 20.68 -17.46 18.82
N MET A 18 19.46 -17.06 19.17
CA MET A 18 18.25 -17.63 18.55
C MET A 18 18.09 -17.21 17.08
N ILE A 19 18.32 -15.94 16.75
CA ILE A 19 18.30 -15.45 15.36
C ILE A 19 19.37 -16.17 14.52
N GLU A 20 20.54 -16.39 15.09
CA GLU A 20 21.66 -17.05 14.44
C GLU A 20 21.41 -18.55 14.23
N LYS A 21 20.64 -19.21 15.12
CA LYS A 21 20.16 -20.59 14.90
C LYS A 21 19.11 -20.63 13.78
N ALA A 22 18.14 -19.73 13.81
CA ALA A 22 17.05 -19.70 12.83
C ALA A 22 17.56 -19.40 11.41
N SER A 23 18.44 -18.41 11.25
CA SER A 23 19.08 -18.11 9.97
C SER A 23 19.88 -19.29 9.41
N ARG A 24 20.61 -20.02 10.27
CA ARG A 24 21.31 -21.26 9.88
C ARG A 24 20.34 -22.35 9.42
N LEU A 25 19.23 -22.57 10.12
CA LEU A 25 18.21 -23.54 9.72
C LEU A 25 17.60 -23.21 8.35
N MET A 26 17.43 -21.93 8.06
CA MET A 26 16.91 -21.43 6.78
C MET A 26 17.97 -21.35 5.67
N GLY A 27 19.26 -21.60 5.97
CA GLY A 27 20.34 -21.55 4.99
C GLY A 27 20.68 -20.14 4.49
N VAL A 28 20.37 -19.09 5.26
CA VAL A 28 20.55 -17.68 4.86
C VAL A 28 21.39 -16.91 5.87
N SER A 29 21.85 -15.71 5.49
CA SER A 29 22.56 -14.82 6.42
C SER A 29 21.61 -14.28 7.50
N MET A 30 22.16 -13.93 8.67
CA MET A 30 21.37 -13.30 9.74
C MET A 30 20.66 -12.02 9.26
N SER A 31 21.35 -11.17 8.50
CA SER A 31 20.77 -9.93 7.98
C SER A 31 19.59 -10.20 7.05
N HIS A 32 19.71 -11.20 6.16
CA HIS A 32 18.62 -11.57 5.26
C HIS A 32 17.45 -12.19 6.02
N TYR A 33 17.73 -13.05 7.01
CA TYR A 33 16.70 -13.62 7.88
C TYR A 33 15.94 -12.52 8.63
N ILE A 34 16.65 -11.60 9.28
CA ILE A 34 16.03 -10.48 10.02
C ILE A 34 15.16 -9.63 9.09
N ALA A 35 15.69 -9.24 7.93
CA ALA A 35 14.97 -8.40 6.98
C ALA A 35 13.69 -9.09 6.49
N THR A 36 13.79 -10.36 6.10
CA THR A 36 12.66 -11.13 5.54
C THR A 36 11.60 -11.40 6.61
N THR A 37 11.99 -11.89 7.78
CA THR A 37 11.05 -12.16 8.88
C THR A 37 10.36 -10.88 9.36
N MET A 38 11.08 -9.76 9.47
CA MET A 38 10.46 -8.49 9.83
C MET A 38 9.52 -7.99 8.75
N TYR A 39 9.88 -8.11 7.47
CA TYR A 39 9.02 -7.72 6.36
C TYR A 39 7.72 -8.53 6.35
N GLU A 40 7.81 -9.87 6.40
CA GLU A 40 6.64 -10.75 6.42
C GLU A 40 5.73 -10.49 7.61
N LYS A 41 6.31 -10.30 8.81
CA LYS A 41 5.54 -10.02 10.01
C LYS A 41 4.86 -8.66 9.95
N SER A 42 5.57 -7.64 9.47
CA SER A 42 5.00 -6.29 9.27
C SER A 42 3.88 -6.32 8.25
N LEU A 43 4.06 -7.00 7.11
CA LEU A 43 3.05 -7.14 6.08
C LEU A 43 1.79 -7.81 6.63
N TYR A 44 1.95 -8.89 7.40
CA TYR A 44 0.82 -9.54 8.07
C TYR A 44 0.08 -8.60 9.01
N LEU A 45 0.81 -7.85 9.85
CA LEU A 45 0.20 -6.93 10.82
C LEU A 45 -0.53 -5.78 10.13
N VAL A 46 0.06 -5.22 9.08
CA VAL A 46 -0.55 -4.17 8.27
C VAL A 46 -1.83 -4.69 7.62
N ASN A 47 -1.76 -5.78 6.87
CA ASN A 47 -2.93 -6.33 6.18
C ASN A 47 -4.04 -6.74 7.15
N ASN A 48 -3.67 -7.29 8.32
CA ASN A 48 -4.64 -7.68 9.33
C ASN A 48 -5.29 -6.46 10.01
N ALA A 49 -4.52 -5.41 10.30
CA ALA A 49 -5.07 -4.15 10.82
C ALA A 49 -6.06 -3.52 9.82
N ILE A 50 -5.69 -3.48 8.54
CA ILE A 50 -6.54 -2.98 7.45
C ILE A 50 -7.84 -3.79 7.34
N ALA A 51 -7.77 -5.11 7.48
CA ALA A 51 -8.93 -5.98 7.40
C ALA A 51 -9.95 -5.76 8.55
N HIS A 52 -9.51 -5.25 9.70
CA HIS A 52 -10.37 -5.05 10.88
C HIS A 52 -10.85 -3.61 11.04
N ASP A 53 -10.11 -2.62 10.54
CA ASP A 53 -10.53 -1.21 10.53
C ASP A 53 -9.93 -0.48 9.32
N PRO A 54 -10.72 -0.22 8.26
CA PRO A 54 -10.26 0.47 7.07
C PRO A 54 -9.77 1.90 7.34
N ASN A 55 -10.23 2.56 8.41
CA ASN A 55 -9.84 3.94 8.72
C ASN A 55 -8.43 4.04 9.33
N LEU A 56 -7.84 2.92 9.77
CA LEU A 56 -6.47 2.85 10.27
C LEU A 56 -5.43 3.02 9.14
N VAL A 57 -5.84 2.80 7.89
CA VAL A 57 -5.01 2.99 6.69
C VAL A 57 -4.57 4.44 6.55
N ASP A 58 -5.50 5.38 6.70
CA ASP A 58 -5.26 6.82 6.59
C ASP A 58 -4.44 7.35 7.78
N ALA A 59 -4.70 6.82 8.98
CA ALA A 59 -4.02 7.27 10.20
C ALA A 59 -2.54 6.86 10.29
N LEU A 60 -2.16 5.78 9.62
CA LEU A 60 -0.79 5.25 9.63
C LEU A 60 0.02 5.63 8.38
N ASP A 61 -0.56 6.43 7.46
CA ASP A 61 0.06 6.83 6.18
C ASP A 61 0.64 5.64 5.38
N LEU A 62 0.03 4.46 5.59
CA LEU A 62 0.45 3.20 4.97
C LEU A 62 0.09 3.19 3.48
N MET A 63 -0.87 4.00 3.08
CA MET A 63 -1.24 4.32 1.70
C MET A 63 -0.53 5.59 1.19
N SER A 64 0.76 5.77 1.49
CA SER A 64 1.60 6.76 0.77
C SER A 64 1.84 6.41 -0.71
N HIS A 65 1.12 5.42 -1.25
CA HIS A 65 0.94 5.18 -2.69
C HIS A 65 -0.53 5.42 -3.06
N ALA A 66 -1.02 6.64 -2.87
CA ALA A 66 -2.34 7.12 -3.32
C ALA A 66 -2.50 7.16 -4.86
N GLU A 67 -1.86 6.23 -5.57
CA GLU A 67 -1.94 6.01 -7.01
C GLU A 67 -2.78 4.76 -7.35
N LEU A 68 -3.14 3.93 -6.37
CA LEU A 68 -3.90 2.70 -6.58
C LEU A 68 -5.30 2.80 -5.99
N TRP A 69 -6.30 2.75 -6.85
CA TRP A 69 -7.72 2.72 -6.46
C TRP A 69 -8.14 1.27 -6.21
N GLU A 70 -8.40 0.92 -4.95
CA GLU A 70 -8.98 -0.39 -4.62
C GLU A 70 -10.48 -0.41 -4.97
N LEU A 71 -10.84 -1.15 -6.02
CA LEU A 71 -12.21 -1.24 -6.52
C LEU A 71 -12.93 -2.47 -5.96
N THR A 72 -14.14 -2.30 -5.44
CA THR A 72 -15.00 -3.46 -5.15
C THR A 72 -15.42 -4.15 -6.45
N ASN A 73 -15.91 -5.39 -6.37
CA ASN A 73 -16.42 -6.11 -7.55
C ASN A 73 -17.54 -5.34 -8.28
N LYS A 74 -18.36 -4.56 -7.53
CA LYS A 74 -19.41 -3.72 -8.11
C LYS A 74 -18.83 -2.50 -8.82
N ASP A 75 -17.84 -1.84 -8.21
CA ASP A 75 -17.18 -0.67 -8.79
C ASP A 75 -16.41 -1.05 -10.05
N ASN A 76 -15.73 -2.20 -10.05
CA ASN A 76 -15.00 -2.72 -11.20
C ASN A 76 -15.93 -2.97 -12.40
N ALA A 77 -17.12 -3.55 -12.17
CA ALA A 77 -18.11 -3.78 -13.22
C ALA A 77 -18.67 -2.46 -13.77
N LEU A 78 -18.98 -1.51 -12.89
CA LEU A 78 -19.49 -0.19 -13.29
C LEU A 78 -18.45 0.59 -14.09
N ILE A 79 -17.20 0.65 -13.63
CA ILE A 79 -16.11 1.36 -14.30
C ILE A 79 -15.87 0.76 -15.69
N LYS A 80 -15.83 -0.57 -15.81
CA LYS A 80 -15.73 -1.23 -17.12
C LYS A 80 -16.87 -0.82 -18.05
N SER A 81 -18.12 -0.83 -17.57
CA SER A 81 -19.25 -0.41 -18.40
C SER A 81 -19.18 1.06 -18.83
N LEU A 82 -18.66 1.94 -17.98
CA LEU A 82 -18.51 3.37 -18.28
C LEU A 82 -17.35 3.63 -19.25
N LEU A 83 -16.28 2.82 -19.21
CA LEU A 83 -15.18 2.90 -20.16
C LEU A 83 -15.59 2.38 -21.54
N ASP A 84 -16.36 1.29 -21.59
CA ASP A 84 -16.86 0.70 -22.83
C ASP A 84 -17.96 1.56 -23.46
N THR A 85 -18.80 2.21 -22.63
CA THR A 85 -19.89 3.09 -23.07
C THR A 85 -19.83 4.42 -22.30
N PRO A 86 -18.95 5.35 -22.72
CA PRO A 86 -18.82 6.63 -22.06
C PRO A 86 -20.11 7.43 -22.20
N THR A 87 -20.57 8.00 -21.10
CA THR A 87 -21.73 8.89 -21.09
C THR A 87 -21.35 10.27 -21.60
N THR A 88 -22.29 10.95 -22.25
CA THR A 88 -22.11 12.36 -22.59
C THR A 88 -22.19 13.22 -21.33
N PRO A 89 -21.40 14.30 -21.20
CA PRO A 89 -21.53 15.26 -20.11
C PRO A 89 -22.99 15.71 -19.94
N ASN A 90 -23.46 15.74 -18.69
CA ASN A 90 -24.79 16.24 -18.38
C ASN A 90 -24.82 17.77 -18.44
N ASP A 91 -26.02 18.35 -18.33
CA ASP A 91 -26.21 19.79 -18.52
C ASP A 91 -25.55 20.64 -17.42
N GLU A 92 -25.44 20.10 -16.20
CA GLU A 92 -24.70 20.72 -15.09
C GLU A 92 -23.21 20.80 -15.39
N MET A 93 -22.59 19.71 -15.85
CA MET A 93 -21.18 19.67 -16.22
C MET A 93 -20.90 20.62 -17.39
N LYS A 94 -21.76 20.66 -18.39
CA LYS A 94 -21.65 21.62 -19.51
C LYS A 94 -21.71 23.07 -19.02
N ALA A 95 -22.62 23.38 -18.09
CA ALA A 95 -22.73 24.72 -17.52
C ALA A 95 -21.46 25.12 -16.76
N LEU A 96 -20.88 24.20 -15.97
CA LEU A 96 -19.63 24.42 -15.23
C LEU A 96 -18.44 24.61 -16.18
N MET A 97 -18.32 23.80 -17.23
CA MET A 97 -17.27 23.96 -18.25
C MET A 97 -17.39 25.29 -18.99
N ALA A 98 -18.62 25.71 -19.35
CA ALA A 98 -18.85 27.00 -20.00
C ALA A 98 -18.55 28.20 -19.09
N MET A 99 -18.66 28.05 -17.77
CA MET A 99 -18.21 29.07 -16.81
C MET A 99 -16.69 29.16 -16.76
N HIS A 100 -16.00 28.01 -16.69
CA HIS A 100 -14.54 27.93 -16.70
C HIS A 100 -13.93 28.61 -17.93
N ASP A 101 -14.49 28.37 -19.12
CA ASP A 101 -14.02 28.96 -20.38
C ASP A 101 -14.23 30.48 -20.44
N LYS A 102 -15.27 31.00 -19.78
CA LYS A 102 -15.51 32.45 -19.67
C LYS A 102 -14.60 33.14 -18.66
N THR A 103 -14.06 32.42 -17.68
CA THR A 103 -13.14 32.98 -16.67
C THR A 103 -11.67 33.00 -17.11
N LEU A 104 -11.32 32.32 -18.19
CA LEU A 104 -9.95 32.24 -18.73
C LEU A 104 -9.75 32.99 -20.06
N GLY A 105 -10.80 33.64 -20.59
CA GLY A 105 -10.73 34.54 -21.75
C GLY A 105 -10.79 36.00 -21.35
#